data_AF-A0A7L4PM22-F1
#
_entry.id   AF-A0A7L4PM22-F1
#
_cell.length_a   1.000
_cell.length_b   1.000
_cell.length_c   1.000
_cell.angle_alpha   90.00
_cell.angle_beta   90.00
_cell.angle_gamma   90.00
#
_symmetry.space_group_name_H-M   'P 1'
#
loop_
_entity.id
_entity.type
_entity.pdbx_description
1 polymer ?
#
loop_
_entity_poly.entity_id
_entity_poly.type
_entity_poly.pdbx_seq_one_letter_code
_entity_poly.pdbx_strand_id
1 'polypeptide(L)'
;MTKKILILTLTLISLILSLGCIGQGSNPKIEKDILYQYSTIEALLDGIYDGNMTFEELGAHGDYGLGTVNALDGEMIQVDGKFYQIKIDGVAYPISDNEKTPFAVVSFFDLDKS
;
A
#
# COMPACT_ATOMS: atom_id res chain seq x y z
N MET A 1 -39.92 -19.13 29.59
CA MET A 1 -39.75 -19.57 28.18
C MET A 1 -38.96 -18.58 27.33
N THR A 2 -39.23 -17.28 27.44
CA THR A 2 -38.58 -16.20 26.66
C THR A 2 -37.06 -16.12 26.79
N LYS A 3 -36.48 -16.28 27.99
CA LYS A 3 -35.01 -16.25 28.18
C LYS A 3 -34.27 -17.42 27.52
N LYS A 4 -34.88 -18.62 27.47
CA LYS A 4 -34.27 -19.79 26.82
C LYS A 4 -34.28 -19.64 25.29
N ILE A 5 -35.35 -19.07 24.74
CA ILE A 5 -35.47 -18.76 23.30
C ILE A 5 -34.43 -17.70 22.91
N LEU A 6 -34.25 -16.65 23.72
CA LEU A 6 -33.27 -15.59 23.47
C LEU A 6 -31.82 -16.10 23.46
N ILE A 7 -31.47 -16.98 24.40
CA ILE A 7 -30.13 -17.59 24.46
C ILE A 7 -29.90 -18.47 23.23
N LEU A 8 -30.90 -19.26 22.83
CA LEU A 8 -30.81 -20.14 21.66
C LEU A 8 -30.63 -19.35 20.35
N THR A 9 -31.33 -18.21 20.21
CA THR A 9 -31.16 -17.32 19.05
C THR A 9 -29.78 -16.67 19.02
N LEU A 10 -29.22 -16.28 20.17
CA LEU A 10 -27.91 -15.65 20.24
C LEU A 10 -26.78 -16.64 19.89
N THR A 11 -26.89 -17.89 20.34
CA THR A 11 -25.94 -18.95 20.00
C THR A 11 -25.99 -19.34 18.52
N LEU A 12 -27.17 -19.30 17.90
CA LEU A 12 -27.33 -19.64 16.48
C LEU A 12 -26.72 -18.56 15.57
N ILE A 13 -26.87 -17.28 15.94
CA ILE A 13 -26.25 -16.15 15.22
C ILE A 13 -24.71 -16.21 15.30
N SER A 14 -24.16 -16.51 16.47
CA SER A 14 -22.72 -16.69 16.67
C SER A 14 -22.15 -17.82 15.81
N LEU A 15 -22.89 -18.94 15.70
CA LEU A 15 -22.49 -20.08 14.88
C LEU A 15 -22.48 -19.73 13.37
N ILE A 16 -23.48 -18.99 12.89
CA ILE A 16 -23.57 -18.54 11.49
C ILE A 16 -22.40 -17.60 11.14
N LEU A 17 -22.00 -16.70 12.04
CA LEU A 17 -20.84 -15.81 11.86
C LEU A 17 -19.52 -16.60 11.77
N SER A 18 -19.38 -17.70 12.51
CA SER A 18 -18.16 -18.52 12.49
C SER A 18 -18.00 -19.40 11.24
N LEU A 19 -19.10 -19.73 10.55
CA LEU A 19 -19.08 -20.50 9.30
C LEU A 19 -18.84 -19.63 8.05
N GLY A 20 -18.92 -18.30 8.18
CA GLY A 20 -18.72 -17.35 7.07
C GLY A 20 -17.27 -17.15 6.61
N CYS A 21 -16.27 -17.72 7.31
CA CYS A 21 -14.86 -17.53 6.98
C CYS A 21 -14.20 -18.70 6.23
N ILE A 22 -14.94 -19.76 5.87
CA ILE A 22 -14.40 -20.88 5.10
C ILE A 22 -14.87 -20.74 3.65
N GLY A 23 -14.24 -19.84 2.90
CA GLY A 23 -14.62 -19.61 1.52
C GLY A 23 -13.71 -18.64 0.79
N GLN A 24 -12.83 -19.22 -0.02
CA GLN A 24 -11.95 -18.61 -1.03
C GLN A 24 -10.61 -18.08 -0.50
N GLY A 25 -9.62 -18.98 -0.47
CA GLY A 25 -8.27 -18.60 -0.85
C GLY A 25 -8.30 -18.14 -2.31
N SER A 26 -8.72 -16.91 -2.55
CA SER A 26 -8.43 -16.22 -3.79
C SER A 26 -6.92 -16.08 -3.83
N ASN A 27 -6.27 -16.76 -4.76
CA ASN A 27 -4.92 -16.37 -5.14
C ASN A 27 -5.07 -14.94 -5.68
N PRO A 28 -4.55 -13.90 -5.00
CA PRO A 28 -4.76 -12.53 -5.44
C PRO A 28 -4.17 -12.43 -6.84
N LYS A 29 -5.04 -12.27 -7.84
CA LYS A 29 -4.60 -11.96 -9.19
C LYS A 29 -4.05 -10.55 -9.09
N ILE A 30 -2.72 -10.41 -9.05
CA ILE A 30 -2.07 -9.10 -9.12
C ILE A 30 -2.54 -8.46 -10.41
N GLU A 31 -3.35 -7.40 -10.30
CA GLU A 31 -3.79 -6.63 -11.45
C GLU A 31 -2.58 -5.83 -11.94
N LYS A 32 -2.07 -6.26 -13.09
CA LYS A 32 -1.04 -5.56 -13.85
C LYS A 32 -1.64 -4.34 -14.53
N ASP A 33 -0.79 -3.40 -14.94
CA ASP A 33 -1.16 -2.17 -15.67
C ASP A 33 -2.04 -1.19 -14.88
N ILE A 34 -2.03 -1.30 -13.55
CA ILE A 34 -2.65 -0.31 -12.66
C ILE A 34 -1.58 0.65 -12.17
N LEU A 35 -1.81 1.94 -12.39
CA LEU A 35 -1.02 3.00 -11.77
C LEU A 35 -1.60 3.33 -10.40
N TYR A 36 -0.86 3.05 -9.34
CA TYR A 36 -1.19 3.49 -8.00
C TYR A 36 -0.45 4.79 -7.68
N GLN A 37 -1.18 5.77 -7.15
CA GLN A 37 -0.61 7.03 -6.70
C GLN A 37 -1.05 7.31 -5.27
N TYR A 38 -0.09 7.61 -4.40
CA TYR A 38 -0.36 8.17 -3.08
C TYR A 38 -0.30 9.69 -3.13
N SER A 39 -1.32 10.36 -2.58
CA SER A 39 -1.50 11.83 -2.60
C SER A 39 -1.75 12.39 -4.01
N THR A 40 -1.71 13.71 -4.16
CA THR A 40 -1.84 14.41 -5.44
C THR A 40 -0.64 15.32 -5.69
N ILE A 41 -0.35 15.61 -6.97
CA ILE A 41 0.71 16.55 -7.33
C ILE A 41 0.42 17.96 -6.79
N GLU A 42 -0.86 18.36 -6.73
CA GLU A 42 -1.27 19.65 -6.16
C GLU A 42 -0.90 19.75 -4.68
N ALA A 43 -1.17 18.70 -3.89
CA ALA A 43 -0.79 18.67 -2.47
C ALA A 43 0.74 18.84 -2.28
N LEU A 44 1.53 18.19 -3.13
CA LEU A 44 2.98 18.31 -3.10
C LEU A 44 3.42 19.73 -3.49
N LEU A 45 2.85 20.33 -4.52
CA LEU A 45 3.16 21.70 -4.96
C LEU A 45 2.75 22.75 -3.92
N ASP A 46 1.69 22.50 -3.16
CA ASP A 46 1.22 23.34 -2.05
C ASP A 46 2.08 23.20 -0.78
N GLY A 47 3.13 22.37 -0.80
CA GLY A 47 4.09 22.23 0.29
C GLY A 47 3.73 21.18 1.34
N ILE A 48 2.79 20.27 1.05
CA ILE A 48 2.44 19.16 1.95
C ILE A 48 3.51 18.07 1.80
N TYR A 49 4.64 18.24 2.48
CA TYR A 49 5.81 17.35 2.39
C TYR A 49 5.85 16.25 3.45
N ASP A 50 4.84 16.14 4.31
CA ASP A 50 4.73 15.08 5.32
C ASP A 50 3.50 14.22 5.06
N GLY A 51 3.72 13.06 4.42
CA GLY A 51 2.70 12.04 4.22
C GLY A 51 2.68 10.97 5.31
N ASN A 52 1.70 10.08 5.23
CA ASN A 52 1.50 8.99 6.17
C ASN A 52 1.72 7.58 5.58
N MET A 53 1.81 7.46 4.27
CA MET A 53 2.10 6.19 3.58
C MET A 53 3.51 5.73 3.92
N THR A 54 3.63 4.52 4.48
CA THR A 54 4.94 3.89 4.68
C THR A 54 5.43 3.22 3.38
N PHE A 55 6.73 2.97 3.27
CA PHE A 55 7.27 2.22 2.14
C PHE A 55 6.89 0.73 2.16
N GLU A 56 6.62 0.17 3.34
CA GLU A 56 5.99 -1.15 3.48
C GLU A 56 4.61 -1.19 2.81
N GLU A 57 3.76 -0.21 3.12
CA GLU A 57 2.41 -0.09 2.55
C GLU A 57 2.46 0.20 1.05
N LEU A 58 3.34 1.11 0.62
CA LEU A 58 3.52 1.46 -0.79
C LEU A 58 3.94 0.25 -1.63
N GLY A 59 4.83 -0.61 -1.09
CA GLY A 59 5.29 -1.83 -1.76
C GLY A 59 4.19 -2.85 -2.04
N ALA A 60 3.06 -2.78 -1.34
CA ALA A 60 1.89 -3.61 -1.64
C ALA A 60 1.17 -3.20 -2.95
N HIS A 61 1.52 -2.04 -3.52
CA HIS A 61 0.86 -1.46 -4.69
C HIS A 61 1.69 -1.46 -5.97
N GLY A 62 2.97 -1.85 -5.92
CA GLY A 62 3.81 -1.94 -7.10
C GLY A 62 5.22 -2.40 -6.81
N ASP A 63 5.96 -2.73 -7.87
CA ASP A 63 7.36 -3.16 -7.86
C ASP A 63 8.29 -2.22 -8.65
N TYR A 64 7.72 -1.21 -9.31
CA TYR A 64 8.42 -0.19 -10.09
C TYR A 64 7.73 1.17 -9.93
N GLY A 65 8.50 2.25 -9.82
CA GLY A 65 7.93 3.57 -9.59
C GLY A 65 8.91 4.67 -9.20
N LEU A 66 8.35 5.82 -8.86
CA LEU A 66 9.09 7.02 -8.47
C LEU A 66 8.30 7.88 -7.48
N GLY A 67 8.97 8.83 -6.84
CA GLY A 67 8.35 9.80 -5.95
C GLY A 67 9.39 10.53 -5.13
N THR A 68 9.06 10.85 -3.89
CA THR A 68 9.98 11.48 -2.92
C THR A 68 9.78 10.89 -1.52
N VAL A 69 10.56 11.35 -0.55
CA VAL A 69 10.47 10.97 0.87
C VAL A 69 9.94 12.17 1.66
N ASN A 70 9.43 11.96 2.88
CA ASN A 70 8.99 13.06 3.74
C ASN A 70 10.07 14.15 3.89
N ALA A 71 9.62 15.37 4.18
CA ALA A 71 10.43 16.58 4.18
C ALA A 71 11.11 16.92 2.83
N LEU A 72 10.69 16.27 1.74
CA LEU A 72 11.26 16.44 0.40
C LEU A 72 12.78 16.18 0.36
N ASP A 73 13.25 15.21 1.17
CA ASP A 73 14.67 14.84 1.27
C ASP A 73 15.12 14.03 0.04
N GLY A 74 15.15 14.66 -1.13
CA GLY A 74 15.59 14.03 -2.38
C GLY A 74 14.53 13.18 -3.08
N GLU A 75 14.99 12.36 -4.02
CA GLU A 75 14.13 11.60 -4.93
C GLU A 75 14.01 10.14 -4.50
N MET A 76 12.86 9.55 -4.73
CA MET A 76 12.65 8.11 -4.54
C MET A 76 12.49 7.42 -5.90
N ILE A 77 13.15 6.28 -6.05
CA ILE A 77 12.94 5.35 -7.15
C ILE A 77 12.69 3.94 -6.61
N GLN A 78 11.77 3.20 -7.22
CA GLN A 78 11.55 1.79 -6.97
C GLN A 78 11.96 0.99 -8.21
N VAL A 79 12.84 0.00 -8.01
CA VAL A 79 13.28 -0.92 -9.07
C VAL A 79 13.41 -2.31 -8.45
N ASP A 80 12.90 -3.33 -9.15
CA ASP A 80 12.90 -4.73 -8.72
C ASP A 80 12.31 -4.91 -7.30
N GLY A 81 11.23 -4.18 -7.00
CA GLY A 81 10.54 -4.21 -5.71
C GLY A 81 11.30 -3.55 -4.56
N LYS A 82 12.45 -2.90 -4.82
CA LYS A 82 13.26 -2.22 -3.80
C LYS A 82 13.23 -0.72 -3.98
N PHE A 83 13.10 0.00 -2.87
CA PHE A 83 13.08 1.45 -2.83
C PHE A 83 14.46 2.03 -2.54
N TYR A 84 14.82 3.07 -3.28
CA TYR A 84 16.06 3.82 -3.10
C TYR A 84 15.79 5.33 -3.06
N GLN A 85 16.47 6.02 -2.16
CA GLN A 85 16.48 7.47 -2.03
C GLN A 85 17.76 8.03 -2.64
N ILE A 86 17.63 8.89 -3.64
CA ILE A 86 18.74 9.64 -4.24
C ILE A 86 18.80 11.00 -3.55
N LYS A 87 19.85 11.19 -2.74
CA LYS A 87 20.06 12.45 -2.00
C LYS A 87 20.84 13.47 -2.83
N ILE A 88 21.05 14.65 -2.26
CA ILE A 88 21.78 15.76 -2.89
C ILE A 88 23.25 15.42 -3.23
N ASP A 89 23.81 14.39 -2.59
CA ASP A 89 25.14 13.86 -2.91
C ASP A 89 25.15 13.00 -4.20
N GLY A 90 23.99 12.73 -4.79
CA GLY A 90 23.81 11.92 -5.98
C GLY A 90 23.89 10.41 -5.74
N VAL A 91 23.96 9.98 -4.47
CA VAL A 91 24.06 8.56 -4.10
C VAL A 91 22.67 7.99 -3.82
N ALA A 92 22.42 6.78 -4.32
CA ALA A 92 21.20 6.02 -4.05
C ALA A 92 21.36 5.17 -2.78
N TYR A 93 20.55 5.45 -1.77
CA TYR A 93 20.52 4.75 -0.49
C TYR A 93 19.25 3.90 -0.36
N PRO A 94 19.30 2.70 0.23
CA PRO A 94 18.08 1.93 0.48
C PRO A 94 17.15 2.68 1.43
N ILE A 95 15.86 2.67 1.15
CA ILE A 95 14.84 3.24 2.03
C ILE A 95 14.35 2.18 3.02
N SER A 96 14.18 2.56 4.28
CA SER A 96 13.61 1.68 5.31
C SER A 96 12.09 1.59 5.15
N ASP A 97 11.53 0.40 5.38
CA ASP A 97 10.10 0.10 5.26
C ASP A 97 9.20 1.07 6.07
N ASN A 98 9.70 1.57 7.21
CA ASN A 98 8.99 2.49 8.10
C ASN A 98 9.10 3.98 7.70
N GLU A 99 9.97 4.31 6.74
CA GLU A 99 10.02 5.67 6.20
C GLU A 99 8.72 6.00 5.49
N LYS A 100 8.46 7.29 5.28
CA LYS A 100 7.19 7.76 4.73
C LYS A 100 7.39 8.62 3.50
N THR A 101 6.38 8.61 2.64
CA THR A 101 6.34 9.44 1.44
C THR A 101 5.16 10.40 1.46
N PRO A 102 5.32 11.66 1.03
CA PRO A 102 4.22 12.58 0.79
C PRO A 102 3.60 12.41 -0.61
N PHE A 103 4.32 11.76 -1.53
CA PHE A 103 3.90 11.54 -2.91
C PHE A 103 4.74 10.42 -3.55
N ALA A 104 4.05 9.43 -4.11
CA ALA A 104 4.66 8.36 -4.89
C ALA A 104 3.70 7.82 -5.95
N VAL A 105 4.27 7.34 -7.04
CA VAL A 105 3.57 6.66 -8.13
C VAL A 105 4.26 5.32 -8.39
N VAL A 106 3.52 4.22 -8.25
CA VAL A 106 4.04 2.85 -8.41
C VAL A 106 3.08 2.01 -9.25
N SER A 107 3.60 0.94 -9.83
CA SER A 107 2.82 -0.08 -10.54
C SER A 107 3.51 -1.44 -10.42
N PHE A 108 2.76 -2.53 -10.57
CA PHE A 108 3.32 -3.83 -10.87
C PHE A 108 3.64 -3.87 -12.36
N PHE A 109 4.87 -3.53 -12.71
CA PHE A 109 5.27 -3.26 -14.09
C PHE A 109 5.33 -4.56 -14.91
N ASP A 110 4.65 -4.56 -16.06
CA ASP A 110 4.77 -5.59 -17.08
C ASP A 110 5.16 -4.94 -18.41
N LEU A 111 6.19 -5.48 -19.06
CA LEU A 111 6.75 -4.85 -20.26
C LEU A 111 5.95 -5.26 -21.49
N ASP A 112 5.18 -4.32 -22.05
CA ASP A 112 4.47 -4.56 -23.31
C ASP A 112 5.40 -4.56 -24.54
N LYS A 113 6.44 -3.73 -24.51
CA LYS A 113 7.32 -3.49 -25.65
C LYS A 113 8.70 -3.00 -25.24
N SER A 114 9.74 -3.49 -25.93
CA SER A 114 11.13 -3.04 -25.88
C SER A 114 11.54 -2.23 -27.10
#